data_AF-A0A3N5H8J4-F1
#
_entry.id   AF-A0A3N5H8J4-F1
#
_cell.length_a   1.000
_cell.length_b   1.000
_cell.length_c   1.000
_cell.angle_alpha   90.00
_cell.angle_beta   90.00
_cell.angle_gamma   90.00
#
_symmetry.space_group_name_H-M   'P 1'
#
loop_
_entity.id
_entity.type
_entity.pdbx_description
1 polymer ?
#
loop_
_entity_poly.entity_id
_entity_poly.type
_entity_poly.pdbx_seq_one_letter_code
_entity_poly.pdbx_strand_id
1 'polypeptide(L)'
;MDSPHPLAVALSGSTDAALRAEAEACAERWGLPLLLRRPKAPLRGLLVQARVLVVFGENAVSLWDRLGHVPGGPGLAALRLKEIAKGRAEDPLQRLGELAPGERVLDATLGFAQDARVAARLVAPGGSVLGIESSLPLAVLADASLRREGSQGRARIEVRHADSSEVLRELGPASVDVVLFDPMFG
;
A
#
# COMPACT_ATOMS: atom_id res chain seq x y z
N MET A 1 26.28 -10.52 -17.78
CA MET A 1 24.87 -10.12 -17.70
C MET A 1 24.68 -9.54 -16.32
N ASP A 2 24.23 -8.30 -16.21
CA ASP A 2 23.97 -7.68 -14.90
C ASP A 2 22.90 -8.48 -14.16
N SER A 3 23.05 -8.56 -12.84
CA SER A 3 22.05 -9.24 -12.00
C SER A 3 20.72 -8.47 -12.08
N PRO A 4 19.57 -9.16 -12.17
CA PRO A 4 18.28 -8.47 -12.27
C PRO A 4 18.05 -7.60 -11.03
N HIS A 5 17.43 -6.44 -11.23
CA HIS A 5 17.01 -5.57 -10.14
C HIS A 5 16.09 -6.36 -9.18
N PRO A 6 16.23 -6.22 -7.85
CA PRO A 6 15.32 -6.87 -6.90
C PRO A 6 13.86 -6.45 -7.13
N LEU A 7 13.63 -5.17 -7.42
CA LEU A 7 12.33 -4.56 -7.66
C LEU A 7 12.47 -3.48 -8.73
N ALA A 8 11.47 -3.34 -9.59
CA ALA A 8 11.36 -2.24 -10.55
C ALA A 8 9.91 -1.80 -10.75
N VAL A 9 9.72 -0.58 -11.24
CA VAL A 9 8.40 -0.08 -11.68
C VAL A 9 8.23 -0.36 -13.17
N ALA A 10 7.01 -0.67 -13.60
CA ALA A 10 6.68 -0.87 -15.01
C ALA A 10 5.23 -0.45 -15.32
N LEU A 11 4.88 -0.45 -16.60
CA LEU A 11 3.52 -0.16 -17.09
C LEU A 11 2.89 -1.38 -17.75
N SER A 12 1.57 -1.55 -17.59
CA SER A 12 0.81 -2.67 -18.16
C SER A 12 0.77 -2.65 -19.69
N GLY A 13 1.05 -1.51 -20.33
CA GLY A 13 1.02 -1.32 -21.79
C GLY A 13 0.23 -0.11 -22.28
N SER A 14 -0.45 0.61 -21.39
CA SER A 14 -1.18 1.82 -21.74
C SER A 14 -0.24 2.92 -22.23
N THR A 15 -0.70 3.70 -23.20
CA THR A 15 -0.02 4.91 -23.69
C THR A 15 -0.49 6.17 -22.98
N ASP A 16 -1.30 6.03 -21.93
CA ASP A 16 -1.79 7.14 -21.12
C ASP A 16 -0.63 7.88 -20.43
N ALA A 17 -0.54 9.19 -20.69
CA ALA A 17 0.46 10.07 -20.11
C ALA A 17 0.27 10.22 -18.59
N ALA A 18 -0.97 10.18 -18.09
CA ALA A 18 -1.23 10.26 -16.66
C ALA A 18 -0.72 9.00 -15.92
N LEU A 19 -1.00 7.82 -16.48
CA LEU A 19 -0.49 6.56 -15.95
C LEU A 19 1.04 6.51 -15.96
N ARG A 20 1.66 7.04 -17.02
CA ARG A 20 3.12 7.17 -17.10
C ARG A 20 3.69 8.09 -16.03
N ALA A 21 3.09 9.27 -15.84
CA ALA A 21 3.52 10.21 -14.81
C ALA A 21 3.37 9.61 -13.40
N GLU A 22 2.32 8.82 -13.14
CA GLU A 22 2.13 8.13 -11.87
C GLU A 22 3.24 7.09 -11.61
N ALA A 23 3.60 6.31 -12.63
CA ALA A 23 4.68 5.33 -12.55
C ALA A 23 6.06 6.00 -12.37
N GLU A 24 6.34 7.09 -13.08
CA GLU A 24 7.56 7.89 -12.95
C GLU A 24 7.68 8.49 -11.54
N ALA A 25 6.60 9.07 -11.01
CA ALA A 25 6.57 9.61 -9.66
C ALA A 25 6.75 8.52 -8.57
N CYS A 26 6.25 7.31 -8.82
CA CYS A 26 6.50 6.16 -7.93
C CYS A 26 7.97 5.72 -7.98
N ALA A 27 8.54 5.60 -9.17
CA ALA A 27 9.94 5.24 -9.38
C ALA A 27 10.88 6.24 -8.69
N GLU A 28 10.64 7.54 -8.86
CA GLU A 28 11.41 8.61 -8.21
C GLU A 28 11.30 8.55 -6.68
N ARG A 29 10.06 8.48 -6.15
CA ARG A 29 9.79 8.46 -4.71
C ARG A 29 10.51 7.32 -3.98
N TRP A 30 10.58 6.16 -4.61
CA TRP A 30 11.14 4.95 -4.02
C TRP A 30 12.57 4.64 -4.48
N GLY A 31 13.16 5.49 -5.34
CA GLY A 31 14.50 5.27 -5.91
C GLY A 31 14.60 3.98 -6.75
N LEU A 32 13.52 3.60 -7.43
CA LEU A 32 13.42 2.37 -8.20
C LEU A 32 13.61 2.62 -9.70
N PRO A 33 14.17 1.66 -10.45
CA PRO A 33 14.24 1.78 -11.90
C PRO A 33 12.84 1.67 -12.52
N LEU A 34 12.56 2.51 -13.51
CA LEU A 34 11.39 2.39 -14.38
C LEU A 34 11.77 1.57 -15.63
N LEU A 35 11.24 0.36 -15.74
CA LEU A 35 11.48 -0.51 -16.89
C LEU A 35 10.37 -0.32 -17.92
N LEU A 36 10.78 0.12 -19.11
CA LEU A 36 9.89 0.27 -20.26
C LEU A 36 10.00 -0.95 -21.17
N ARG A 37 8.86 -1.33 -21.77
CA ARG A 37 8.78 -2.39 -22.77
C ARG A 37 8.32 -1.82 -24.10
N ARG A 38 8.70 -2.49 -25.19
CA ARG A 38 8.16 -2.17 -26.52
C ARG A 38 6.63 -2.33 -26.52
N PRO A 39 5.90 -1.55 -27.34
CA PRO A 39 4.47 -1.76 -27.53
C PRO A 39 4.16 -3.23 -27.84
N LYS A 40 3.08 -3.76 -27.25
CA LYS A 40 2.64 -5.17 -27.38
C LYS A 40 3.60 -6.27 -26.86
N ALA A 41 4.83 -5.94 -26.44
CA ALA A 41 5.71 -6.93 -25.81
C ALA A 41 5.12 -7.45 -24.47
N PRO A 42 5.28 -8.73 -24.12
CA PRO A 42 4.72 -9.27 -22.89
C PRO A 42 5.40 -8.65 -21.65
N LEU A 43 4.62 -8.32 -20.63
CA LEU A 43 5.13 -7.75 -19.37
C LEU A 43 6.08 -8.70 -18.65
N ARG A 44 5.82 -10.01 -18.73
CA ARG A 44 6.71 -11.05 -18.20
C ARG A 44 8.13 -11.00 -18.77
N GLY A 45 8.34 -10.39 -19.95
CA GLY A 45 9.68 -10.18 -20.50
C GLY A 45 10.56 -9.25 -19.65
N LEU A 46 9.95 -8.35 -18.86
CA LEU A 46 10.67 -7.48 -17.94
C LEU A 46 11.17 -8.23 -16.69
N LEU A 47 10.62 -9.40 -16.37
CA LEU A 47 11.05 -10.24 -15.24
C LEU A 47 12.41 -10.96 -15.47
N VAL A 48 13.01 -10.73 -16.64
CA VAL A 48 14.41 -11.06 -16.91
C VAL A 48 15.34 -9.97 -16.37
N GLN A 49 14.87 -8.72 -16.31
CA GLN A 49 15.61 -7.54 -15.83
C GLN A 49 15.30 -7.21 -14.37
N ALA A 50 14.16 -7.66 -13.83
CA ALA A 50 13.80 -7.50 -12.42
C ALA A 50 13.20 -8.80 -11.85
N ARG A 51 13.38 -9.05 -10.54
CA ARG A 51 12.76 -10.20 -9.87
C ARG A 51 11.27 -9.99 -9.60
N VAL A 52 10.90 -8.76 -9.25
CA VAL A 52 9.54 -8.32 -8.96
C VAL A 52 9.28 -6.98 -9.68
N LEU A 53 8.05 -6.78 -10.14
CA LEU A 53 7.60 -5.53 -10.77
C LEU A 53 6.42 -4.95 -10.01
N VAL A 54 6.44 -3.64 -9.77
CA VAL A 54 5.22 -2.86 -9.46
C VAL A 54 4.71 -2.31 -10.77
N VAL A 55 3.55 -2.79 -11.21
CA VAL A 55 2.99 -2.51 -12.53
C VAL A 55 1.81 -1.56 -12.39
N PHE A 56 1.94 -0.39 -13.01
CA PHE A 56 0.86 0.58 -13.16
C PHE A 56 0.01 0.20 -14.37
N GLY A 57 -1.25 -0.17 -14.12
CA GLY A 57 -2.28 -0.39 -15.14
C GLY A 57 -3.45 0.57 -14.96
N GLU A 58 -4.39 0.58 -15.92
CA GLU A 58 -5.53 1.51 -15.91
C GLU A 58 -6.43 1.31 -14.67
N ASN A 59 -6.70 0.06 -14.29
CA ASN A 59 -7.63 -0.25 -13.20
C ASN A 59 -6.95 -0.38 -11.83
N ALA A 60 -5.68 -0.79 -11.79
CA ALA A 60 -4.97 -1.06 -10.54
C ALA A 60 -3.46 -0.94 -10.72
N VAL A 61 -2.78 -0.74 -9.59
CA VAL A 61 -1.35 -1.02 -9.45
C VAL A 61 -1.24 -2.46 -8.95
N SER A 62 -0.34 -3.26 -9.51
CA SER A 62 -0.21 -4.69 -9.16
C SER A 62 1.25 -5.07 -8.92
N LEU A 63 1.50 -6.03 -8.04
CA LEU A 63 2.80 -6.71 -7.95
C LEU A 63 2.82 -7.90 -8.90
N TRP A 64 3.92 -8.05 -9.64
CA TRP A 64 4.15 -9.15 -10.56
C TRP A 64 5.48 -9.82 -10.28
N ASP A 65 5.48 -11.15 -10.31
CA ASP A 65 6.68 -11.97 -10.28
C ASP A 65 6.56 -13.12 -11.30
N ARG A 66 7.46 -14.10 -11.20
CA ARG A 66 7.43 -15.26 -12.11
C ARG A 66 6.22 -16.18 -11.86
N LEU A 67 5.73 -16.24 -10.63
CA LEU A 67 4.63 -17.11 -10.22
C LEU A 67 3.28 -16.53 -10.64
N GLY A 68 3.11 -15.22 -10.59
CA GLY A 68 1.85 -14.59 -10.92
C GLY A 68 1.84 -13.09 -10.69
N HIS A 69 0.65 -12.58 -10.39
CA HIS A 69 0.48 -11.19 -10.00
C HIS A 69 -0.65 -11.05 -9.00
N VAL A 70 -0.56 -10.01 -8.18
CA VAL A 70 -1.59 -9.63 -7.21
C VAL A 70 -1.88 -8.13 -7.35
N PRO A 71 -3.14 -7.72 -7.55
CA PRO A 71 -3.50 -6.31 -7.57
C PRO A 71 -3.46 -5.73 -6.15
N GLY A 72 -3.03 -4.49 -6.04
CA GLY A 72 -3.32 -3.66 -4.88
C GLY A 72 -4.79 -3.24 -4.86
N GLY A 73 -5.18 -2.60 -3.78
CA GLY A 73 -6.53 -2.06 -3.60
C GLY A 73 -7.09 -2.35 -2.22
N PRO A 74 -8.36 -1.98 -1.98
CA PRO A 74 -8.98 -2.11 -0.67
C PRO A 74 -9.29 -3.57 -0.27
N GLY A 75 -9.41 -4.50 -1.22
CA GLY A 75 -9.73 -5.91 -0.91
C GLY A 75 -10.97 -6.03 0.00
N LEU A 76 -10.84 -6.76 1.10
CA LEU A 76 -11.92 -6.93 2.08
C LEU A 76 -12.24 -5.63 2.86
N ALA A 77 -11.30 -4.68 2.94
CA ALA A 77 -11.57 -3.38 3.55
C ALA A 77 -12.72 -2.64 2.85
N ALA A 78 -12.92 -2.83 1.54
CA ALA A 78 -14.05 -2.22 0.83
C ALA A 78 -15.40 -2.68 1.39
N LEU A 79 -15.54 -3.97 1.69
CA LEU A 79 -16.76 -4.52 2.30
C LEU A 79 -16.93 -4.00 3.73
N ARG A 80 -15.85 -4.03 4.52
CA ARG A 80 -15.83 -3.51 5.90
C ARG A 80 -16.27 -2.05 5.96
N LEU A 81 -15.64 -1.18 5.15
CA LEU A 81 -15.98 0.24 5.03
C LEU A 81 -17.43 0.47 4.59
N LYS A 82 -17.95 -0.36 3.67
CA LYS A 82 -19.34 -0.28 3.22
C LYS A 82 -20.33 -0.61 4.33
N GLU A 83 -20.06 -1.62 5.15
CA GLU A 83 -20.95 -1.99 6.26
C GLU A 83 -20.86 -1.00 7.42
N ILE A 84 -19.67 -0.44 7.69
CA ILE A 84 -19.49 0.69 8.62
C ILE A 84 -20.34 1.89 8.16
N ALA A 85 -20.27 2.26 6.89
CA ALA A 85 -21.02 3.40 6.35
C ALA A 85 -22.55 3.21 6.43
N LYS A 86 -23.03 1.97 6.47
CA LYS A 86 -24.46 1.65 6.64
C LYS A 86 -24.88 1.51 8.12
N GLY A 87 -23.95 1.55 9.06
CA GLY A 87 -24.20 1.24 10.48
C GLY A 87 -24.69 -0.19 10.73
N ARG A 88 -24.33 -1.14 9.86
CA ARG A 88 -24.85 -2.52 9.89
C ARG A 88 -23.89 -3.54 10.49
N ALA A 89 -22.63 -3.18 10.65
CA ALA A 89 -21.62 -4.01 11.27
C ALA A 89 -20.78 -3.16 12.22
N GLU A 90 -20.44 -3.74 13.36
CA GLU A 90 -19.40 -3.22 14.23
C GLU A 90 -18.10 -3.91 13.80
N ASP A 91 -17.25 -3.17 13.08
CA ASP A 91 -15.96 -3.68 12.66
C ASP A 91 -15.10 -4.04 13.88
N PRO A 92 -14.25 -5.09 13.85
CA PRO A 92 -13.36 -5.40 14.97
C PRO A 92 -12.53 -4.20 15.44
N LEU A 93 -12.09 -3.32 14.52
CA LEU A 93 -11.37 -2.10 14.88
C LEU A 93 -12.25 -1.05 15.58
N GLN A 94 -13.57 -1.05 15.34
CA GLN A 94 -14.50 -0.24 16.13
C GLN A 94 -14.75 -0.86 17.51
N ARG A 95 -15.07 -2.15 17.54
CA ARG A 95 -15.52 -2.83 18.76
C ARG A 95 -14.43 -3.06 19.79
N LEU A 96 -13.25 -3.46 19.31
CA LEU A 96 -12.13 -3.88 20.16
C LEU A 96 -11.00 -2.85 20.17
N GLY A 97 -10.78 -2.18 19.04
CA GLY A 97 -9.77 -1.14 18.93
C GLY A 97 -10.21 0.19 19.54
N GLU A 98 -11.52 0.40 19.71
CA GLU A 98 -12.11 1.65 20.21
C GLU A 98 -11.62 2.90 19.44
N LEU A 99 -11.24 2.73 18.16
CA LEU A 99 -10.68 3.80 17.35
C LEU A 99 -11.66 4.99 17.24
N ALA A 100 -11.18 6.17 17.56
CA ALA A 100 -11.95 7.40 17.60
C ALA A 100 -11.38 8.51 16.68
N PRO A 101 -12.23 9.44 16.20
CA PRO A 101 -11.76 10.62 15.46
C PRO A 101 -10.66 11.38 16.21
N GLY A 102 -9.59 11.73 15.52
CA GLY A 102 -8.46 12.47 16.08
C GLY A 102 -7.26 11.61 16.49
N GLU A 103 -7.42 10.30 16.57
CA GLU A 103 -6.35 9.40 17.00
C GLU A 103 -5.26 9.16 15.94
N ARG A 104 -4.05 8.93 16.43
CA ARG A 104 -2.86 8.56 15.65
C ARG A 104 -2.65 7.06 15.75
N VAL A 105 -2.84 6.37 14.64
CA VAL A 105 -2.74 4.91 14.57
C VAL A 105 -1.41 4.51 13.91
N LEU A 106 -0.72 3.54 14.50
CA LEU A 106 0.37 2.81 13.86
C LEU A 106 -0.14 1.44 13.41
N ASP A 107 -0.14 1.16 12.11
CA ASP A 107 -0.29 -0.20 11.58
C ASP A 107 1.11 -0.80 11.43
N ALA A 108 1.48 -1.70 12.34
CA ALA A 108 2.82 -2.27 12.42
C ALA A 108 3.05 -3.42 11.42
N THR A 109 2.03 -3.82 10.65
CA THR A 109 2.04 -4.95 9.72
C THR A 109 1.20 -4.61 8.49
N LEU A 110 1.51 -3.48 7.85
CA LEU A 110 0.62 -2.82 6.90
C LEU A 110 0.11 -3.75 5.78
N GLY A 111 0.98 -4.57 5.19
CA GLY A 111 0.62 -5.50 4.11
C GLY A 111 -0.03 -4.77 2.93
N PHE A 112 -1.25 -5.19 2.58
CA PHE A 112 -2.05 -4.54 1.53
C PHE A 112 -2.78 -3.28 2.00
N ALA A 113 -2.55 -2.81 3.23
CA ALA A 113 -3.17 -1.66 3.91
C ALA A 113 -4.68 -1.81 4.12
N GLN A 114 -5.18 -3.03 4.36
CA GLN A 114 -6.62 -3.25 4.55
C GLN A 114 -7.11 -2.69 5.89
N ASP A 115 -6.45 -3.03 7.00
CA ASP A 115 -6.78 -2.46 8.32
C ASP A 115 -6.47 -0.98 8.39
N ALA A 116 -5.33 -0.53 7.85
CA ALA A 116 -5.02 0.89 7.74
C ALA A 116 -6.14 1.70 7.04
N ARG A 117 -6.78 1.17 6.00
CA ARG A 117 -7.94 1.84 5.33
C ARG A 117 -9.14 1.98 6.25
N VAL A 118 -9.45 0.93 7.01
CA VAL A 118 -10.55 0.94 7.97
C VAL A 118 -10.23 1.91 9.12
N ALA A 119 -9.04 1.79 9.72
CA ALA A 119 -8.56 2.69 10.75
C ALA A 119 -8.63 4.16 10.31
N ALA A 120 -8.14 4.47 9.11
CA ALA A 120 -8.18 5.82 8.57
C ALA A 120 -9.59 6.38 8.41
N ARG A 121 -10.60 5.53 8.18
CA ARG A 121 -12.00 5.97 8.13
C ARG A 121 -12.58 6.23 9.52
N LEU A 122 -12.15 5.48 10.52
CA LEU A 122 -12.64 5.56 11.90
C LEU A 122 -12.03 6.75 12.65
N VAL A 123 -10.74 7.03 12.44
CA VAL A 123 -10.04 8.15 13.08
C VAL A 123 -10.21 9.48 12.36
N ALA A 124 -11.02 9.51 11.30
CA ALA A 124 -11.40 10.75 10.63
C ALA A 124 -12.63 11.41 11.29
N PRO A 125 -12.70 12.76 11.31
CA PRO A 125 -11.66 13.71 10.93
C PRO A 125 -10.57 13.86 12.02
N GLY A 126 -9.43 14.44 11.65
CA GLY A 126 -8.39 14.88 12.59
C GLY A 126 -7.32 13.85 12.96
N GLY A 127 -7.57 12.56 12.75
CA GLY A 127 -6.58 11.51 13.00
C GLY A 127 -5.61 11.25 11.83
N SER A 128 -4.74 10.28 12.02
CA SER A 128 -3.73 9.86 11.02
C SER A 128 -3.36 8.39 11.17
N VAL A 129 -2.96 7.74 10.09
CA VAL A 129 -2.42 6.38 10.13
C VAL A 129 -1.01 6.35 9.56
N LEU A 130 -0.06 5.77 10.30
CA LEU A 130 1.27 5.41 9.82
C LEU A 130 1.33 3.89 9.65
N GLY A 131 1.54 3.43 8.43
CA GLY A 131 1.69 2.02 8.08
C GLY A 131 3.15 1.63 7.90
N ILE A 132 3.61 0.62 8.63
CA ILE A 132 4.94 0.05 8.53
C ILE A 132 4.87 -1.27 7.76
N GLU A 133 5.69 -1.39 6.72
CA GLU A 133 5.83 -2.61 5.94
C GLU A 133 7.32 -2.93 5.76
N SER A 134 7.72 -4.18 6.03
CA SER A 134 9.11 -4.62 5.94
C SER A 134 9.48 -5.09 4.53
N SER A 135 8.50 -5.55 3.75
CA SER A 135 8.63 -5.95 2.36
C SER A 135 8.55 -4.73 1.44
N LEU A 136 9.69 -4.31 0.89
CA LEU A 136 9.75 -3.18 -0.04
C LEU A 136 8.74 -3.29 -1.20
N PRO A 137 8.57 -4.45 -1.88
CA PRO A 137 7.56 -4.59 -2.92
C PRO A 137 6.13 -4.31 -2.42
N LEU A 138 5.76 -4.81 -1.23
CA LEU A 138 4.43 -4.54 -0.66
C LEU A 138 4.27 -3.10 -0.21
N ALA A 139 5.29 -2.50 0.39
CA ALA A 139 5.28 -1.09 0.80
C ALA A 139 5.00 -0.17 -0.41
N VAL A 140 5.71 -0.42 -1.52
CA VAL A 140 5.54 0.34 -2.76
C VAL A 140 4.14 0.11 -3.37
N LEU A 141 3.65 -1.14 -3.37
CA LEU A 141 2.30 -1.46 -3.86
C LEU A 141 1.22 -0.75 -3.02
N ALA A 142 1.33 -0.82 -1.69
CA ALA A 142 0.38 -0.22 -0.77
C ALA A 142 0.35 1.31 -0.93
N ASP A 143 1.51 1.97 -0.93
CA ASP A 143 1.62 3.42 -1.15
C ASP A 143 1.02 3.83 -2.50
N ALA A 144 1.36 3.13 -3.59
CA ALA A 144 0.84 3.43 -4.92
C ALA A 144 -0.68 3.25 -4.99
N SER A 145 -1.22 2.15 -4.43
CA SER A 145 -2.66 1.90 -4.34
C SER A 145 -3.38 2.98 -3.55
N LEU A 146 -2.85 3.38 -2.39
CA LEU A 146 -3.44 4.38 -1.51
C LEU A 146 -3.46 5.76 -2.15
N ARG A 147 -2.40 6.14 -2.89
CA ARG A 147 -2.33 7.40 -3.63
C ARG A 147 -3.38 7.48 -4.72
N ARG A 148 -3.58 6.39 -5.46
CA ARG A 148 -4.58 6.31 -6.52
C ARG A 148 -6.01 6.42 -5.99
N GLU A 149 -6.28 5.80 -4.84
CA GLU A 149 -7.57 5.92 -4.15
C GLU A 149 -7.84 7.33 -3.62
N GLY A 150 -6.77 8.09 -3.30
CA GLY A 150 -6.87 9.38 -2.63
C GLY A 150 -7.38 9.29 -1.19
N SER A 151 -7.63 10.43 -0.55
CA SER A 151 -8.01 10.52 0.88
C SER A 151 -9.46 10.94 1.11
N GLN A 152 -10.34 10.79 0.12
CA GLN A 152 -11.72 11.29 0.24
C GLN A 152 -12.46 10.58 1.38
N GLY A 153 -12.88 11.36 2.39
CA GLY A 153 -13.65 10.88 3.54
C GLY A 153 -12.86 10.00 4.53
N ARG A 154 -11.52 10.03 4.50
CA ARG A 154 -10.66 9.29 5.45
C ARG A 154 -9.42 10.11 5.85
N ALA A 155 -8.82 9.75 6.97
CA ALA A 155 -7.54 10.28 7.40
C ALA A 155 -6.43 9.91 6.41
N ARG A 156 -5.34 10.68 6.45
CA ARG A 156 -4.14 10.38 5.65
C ARG A 156 -3.51 9.08 6.15
N ILE A 157 -3.12 8.22 5.21
CA ILE A 157 -2.29 7.05 5.46
C ILE A 157 -0.91 7.33 4.89
N GLU A 158 0.10 7.28 5.74
CA GLU A 158 1.52 7.32 5.36
C GLU A 158 2.10 5.91 5.38
N VAL A 159 2.94 5.58 4.39
CA VAL A 159 3.60 4.28 4.31
C VAL A 159 5.09 4.48 4.52
N ARG A 160 5.67 3.72 5.45
CA ARG A 160 7.11 3.67 5.73
C ARG A 160 7.61 2.25 5.51
N HIS A 161 8.61 2.10 4.64
CA HIS A 161 9.33 0.83 4.49
C HIS A 161 10.35 0.71 5.63
N ALA A 162 10.11 -0.20 6.57
CA ALA A 162 10.95 -0.47 7.72
C ALA A 162 10.54 -1.77 8.43
N ASP A 163 11.38 -2.27 9.33
CA ASP A 163 10.97 -3.27 10.31
C ASP A 163 10.18 -2.60 11.43
N SER A 164 8.99 -3.12 11.76
CA SER A 164 8.14 -2.49 12.76
C SER A 164 8.72 -2.55 14.17
N SER A 165 9.53 -3.57 14.48
CA SER A 165 10.22 -3.64 15.78
C SER A 165 11.27 -2.52 15.90
N GLU A 166 11.95 -2.15 14.82
CA GLU A 166 12.89 -1.03 14.81
C GLU A 166 12.15 0.29 15.02
N VAL A 167 11.08 0.53 14.24
CA VAL A 167 10.27 1.74 14.36
C VAL A 167 9.69 1.89 15.77
N LEU A 168 9.14 0.83 16.34
CA LEU A 168 8.56 0.86 17.70
C LEU A 168 9.59 1.21 18.77
N ARG A 169 10.88 0.86 18.60
CA ARG A 169 11.95 1.24 19.53
C ARG A 169 12.34 2.72 19.41
N GLU A 170 12.14 3.32 18.24
CA GLU A 170 12.41 4.74 17.98
C GLU A 170 11.28 5.67 18.47
N LEU A 171 10.06 5.13 18.64
CA LEU A 171 8.91 5.92 19.05
C LEU A 171 9.05 6.42 20.50
N GLY A 172 8.90 7.74 20.65
CA GLY A 172 8.79 8.36 21.96
C GLY A 172 7.48 8.01 22.68
N PRO A 173 7.40 8.22 24.00
CA PRO A 173 6.17 8.02 24.74
C PRO A 173 5.02 8.88 24.16
N ALA A 174 3.81 8.31 24.11
CA ALA A 174 2.60 8.98 23.61
C ALA A 174 2.70 9.53 22.16
N SER A 175 3.55 8.94 21.32
CA SER A 175 3.68 9.31 19.90
C SER A 175 2.51 8.85 19.04
N VAL A 176 1.85 7.76 19.44
CA VAL A 176 0.67 7.16 18.81
C VAL A 176 -0.33 6.75 19.89
N ASP A 177 -1.61 6.73 19.54
CA ASP A 177 -2.71 6.44 20.46
C ASP A 177 -3.10 4.95 20.38
N VAL A 178 -3.00 4.34 19.18
CA VAL A 178 -3.30 2.92 18.94
C VAL A 178 -2.21 2.27 18.07
N VAL A 179 -1.84 1.03 18.39
CA VAL A 179 -0.96 0.19 17.56
C VAL A 179 -1.70 -1.07 17.12
N LEU A 180 -1.75 -1.32 15.81
CA LEU A 180 -2.35 -2.49 15.20
C LEU A 180 -1.27 -3.51 14.82
N PHE A 181 -1.53 -4.78 15.13
CA PHE A 181 -0.74 -5.93 14.67
C PHE A 181 -1.68 -6.98 14.07
N ASP A 182 -1.49 -7.25 12.78
CA ASP A 182 -2.08 -8.36 12.03
C ASP A 182 -0.99 -9.01 11.16
N PRO A 183 -0.01 -9.72 11.77
CA PRO A 183 1.06 -10.33 11.01
C PRO A 183 0.48 -11.45 10.13
N MET A 184 0.91 -11.51 8.87
CA MET A 184 0.66 -12.70 8.06
C MET A 184 1.38 -13.89 8.69
N PHE A 185 0.63 -14.86 9.20
CA PHE A 185 1.19 -16.11 9.72
C PHE A 185 1.73 -16.96 8.55
N GLY A 186 3.02 -17.28 8.61
CA GLY A 186 3.70 -18.19 7.69
C GLY A 186 3.90 -19.58 8.27
#